data_AF-A0AB39YKB1-F1
#
_entry.id   AF-A0AB39YKB1-F1
#
_cell.length_a   1.000
_cell.length_b   1.000
_cell.length_c   1.000
_cell.angle_alpha   90.00
_cell.angle_beta   90.00
_cell.angle_gamma   90.00
#
_symmetry.space_group_name_H-M   'P 1'
#
loop_
_entity.id
_entity.type
_entity.pdbx_description
1 polymer ?
#
loop_
_entity_poly.entity_id
_entity_poly.type
_entity_poly.pdbx_seq_one_letter_code
_entity_poly.pdbx_strand_id
1 'polypeptide(L)'
;MTPEEARTEFIGLLDEIQALSPGDWVNEDVPAGGYCNYQGTGNGKKFAGARTMGSLSTTEREALRQKVEQFYESRGYSVKTFDQSTTTNKLIMTNGFGPDGLVIQLYTGDLNTSVDGFSRCVPDPRGSK
;
A
#
# COMPACT_ATOMS: atom_id res chain seq x y z
N MET A 1 9.40 8.22 -15.48
CA MET A 1 9.06 6.93 -14.84
C MET A 1 8.31 6.07 -15.83
N THR A 2 8.80 4.88 -16.09
CA THR A 2 8.16 3.86 -16.93
C THR A 2 7.15 3.03 -16.13
N PRO A 3 6.25 2.29 -16.78
CA PRO A 3 5.35 1.37 -16.08
C PRO A 3 6.07 0.30 -15.26
N GLU A 4 7.15 -0.25 -15.80
CA GLU A 4 7.97 -1.27 -15.14
C GLU A 4 8.68 -0.69 -13.90
N GLU A 5 9.20 0.54 -13.99
CA GLU A 5 9.78 1.25 -12.85
C GLU A 5 8.74 1.48 -11.75
N ALA A 6 7.55 1.99 -12.09
CA ALA A 6 6.48 2.25 -11.11
C ALA A 6 5.98 0.96 -10.45
N ARG A 7 5.89 -0.14 -11.20
CA ARG A 7 5.57 -1.45 -10.65
C ARG A 7 6.66 -1.91 -9.69
N THR A 8 7.92 -1.86 -10.10
CA THR A 8 9.06 -2.34 -9.30
C THR A 8 9.21 -1.53 -8.01
N GLU A 9 9.10 -0.21 -8.09
CA GLU A 9 9.10 0.68 -6.92
C GLU A 9 7.97 0.31 -5.96
N PHE A 10 6.74 0.13 -6.47
CA PHE A 10 5.59 -0.17 -5.63
C PHE A 10 5.69 -1.54 -4.94
N ILE A 11 6.10 -2.58 -5.67
CA ILE A 11 6.32 -3.90 -5.07
C ILE A 11 7.45 -3.86 -4.04
N GLY A 12 8.54 -3.14 -4.32
CA GLY A 12 9.61 -2.94 -3.34
C GLY A 12 9.12 -2.26 -2.05
N LEU A 13 8.22 -1.27 -2.15
CA LEU A 13 7.61 -0.65 -0.96
C LEU A 13 6.79 -1.64 -0.13
N LEU A 14 6.03 -2.53 -0.77
CA LEU A 14 5.28 -3.58 -0.08
C LEU A 14 6.23 -4.53 0.65
N ASP A 15 7.32 -4.92 0.01
CA ASP A 15 8.32 -5.84 0.58
C ASP A 15 9.09 -5.19 1.76
N GLU A 16 9.41 -3.89 1.67
CA GLU A 16 10.01 -3.15 2.78
C GLU A 16 9.08 -3.06 4.00
N ILE A 17 7.79 -2.82 3.79
CA ILE A 17 6.80 -2.80 4.88
C ILE A 17 6.60 -4.19 5.46
N GLN A 18 6.54 -5.22 4.62
CA GLN A 18 6.50 -6.62 5.02
C GLN A 18 7.65 -6.94 5.98
N ALA A 19 8.86 -6.46 5.70
CA ALA A 19 10.05 -6.69 6.52
C ALA A 19 10.00 -6.01 7.92
N LEU A 20 9.08 -5.06 8.16
CA LEU A 20 8.94 -4.39 9.47
C LEU A 20 8.27 -5.26 10.54
N SER A 21 7.58 -6.34 10.12
CA SER A 21 7.00 -7.34 11.01
C SER A 21 7.40 -8.76 10.57
N PRO A 22 8.00 -9.57 11.47
CA PRO A 22 8.13 -10.99 11.20
C PRO A 22 6.73 -11.62 11.06
N GLY A 23 6.63 -12.66 10.24
CA GLY A 23 5.39 -13.37 10.01
C GLY A 23 5.36 -14.06 8.65
N ASP A 24 4.43 -14.99 8.49
CA ASP A 24 4.17 -15.67 7.23
C ASP A 24 3.19 -14.83 6.40
N TRP A 25 3.77 -14.02 5.49
CA TRP A 25 3.01 -13.18 4.58
C TRP A 25 2.65 -13.94 3.30
N VAL A 26 1.43 -13.72 2.83
CA VAL A 26 0.95 -14.11 1.51
C VAL A 26 1.02 -12.90 0.60
N ASN A 27 1.71 -13.07 -0.53
CA ASN A 27 2.00 -11.98 -1.46
C ASN A 27 1.13 -12.13 -2.71
N GLU A 28 0.39 -11.08 -3.04
CA GLU A 28 -0.47 -11.02 -4.22
C GLU A 28 -0.12 -9.80 -5.05
N ASP A 29 0.63 -10.00 -6.14
CA ASP A 29 1.01 -8.93 -7.06
C ASP A 29 0.11 -8.93 -8.29
N VAL A 30 -0.54 -7.80 -8.57
CA VAL A 30 -1.46 -7.67 -9.70
C VAL A 30 -0.77 -6.93 -10.86
N PRO A 31 -0.57 -7.58 -12.03
CA PRO A 31 0.10 -6.96 -13.18
C PRO A 31 -0.58 -5.70 -13.74
N ALA A 32 -1.83 -5.44 -13.37
CA ALA A 32 -2.57 -4.22 -13.68
C ALA A 32 -3.58 -3.93 -12.56
N GLY A 33 -3.33 -2.91 -11.75
CA GLY A 33 -4.23 -2.44 -10.70
C GLY A 33 -5.40 -1.62 -11.22
N GLY A 34 -5.32 -1.14 -12.47
CA GLY A 34 -6.42 -0.45 -13.15
C GLY A 34 -5.95 0.71 -14.04
N TYR A 35 -6.91 1.36 -14.69
CA TYR A 35 -6.69 2.62 -15.40
C TYR A 35 -6.76 3.80 -14.43
N CYS A 36 -6.02 4.86 -14.74
CA CYS A 36 -5.98 6.07 -13.93
C CYS A 36 -5.88 7.32 -14.82
N ASN A 37 -6.27 8.47 -14.27
CA ASN A 37 -6.15 9.73 -14.98
C ASN A 37 -4.72 10.28 -14.94
N TYR A 38 -3.87 9.83 -15.86
CA TYR A 38 -2.50 10.33 -15.99
C TYR A 38 -2.49 11.73 -16.59
N GLN A 39 -2.07 12.74 -15.82
CA GLN A 39 -1.93 14.14 -16.28
C GLN A 39 -3.18 14.70 -16.99
N GLY A 40 -4.37 14.30 -16.56
CA GLY A 40 -5.63 14.77 -17.15
C GLY A 40 -6.03 14.07 -18.46
N THR A 41 -5.25 13.10 -18.95
CA THR A 41 -5.47 12.43 -20.24
C THR A 41 -6.37 11.20 -20.16
N GLY A 42 -6.63 10.66 -18.98
CA GLY A 42 -7.38 9.39 -18.80
C GLY A 42 -6.62 8.12 -19.25
N ASN A 43 -5.46 8.25 -19.90
CA ASN A 43 -4.71 7.14 -20.51
C ASN A 43 -3.60 6.59 -19.61
N GLY A 44 -3.83 6.60 -18.30
CA GLY A 44 -2.87 6.10 -17.32
C GLY A 44 -3.14 4.67 -16.88
N LYS A 45 -2.12 4.03 -16.33
CA LYS A 45 -2.20 2.73 -15.67
C LYS A 45 -1.60 2.79 -14.27
N LYS A 46 -2.13 2.00 -13.36
CA LYS A 46 -1.53 1.70 -12.04
C LYS A 46 -1.33 0.19 -11.89
N PHE A 47 -0.43 -0.16 -10.99
CA PHE A 47 -0.20 -1.52 -10.54
C PHE A 47 -0.72 -1.63 -9.11
N ALA A 48 -1.26 -2.79 -8.77
CA ALA A 48 -1.75 -3.08 -7.43
C ALA A 48 -1.00 -4.28 -6.88
N GLY A 49 -1.01 -4.40 -5.56
CA GLY A 49 -0.36 -5.48 -4.86
C GLY A 49 -0.78 -5.44 -3.41
N ALA A 50 -0.73 -6.62 -2.80
CA ALA A 50 -1.04 -6.79 -1.39
C ALA A 50 -0.04 -7.75 -0.74
N ARG A 51 0.18 -7.54 0.55
CA ARG A 51 0.80 -8.49 1.47
C ARG A 51 -0.21 -8.70 2.58
N THR A 52 -0.57 -9.94 2.86
CA THR A 52 -1.53 -10.26 3.92
C THR A 52 -0.94 -11.31 4.85
N MET A 53 -1.13 -11.16 6.15
CA MET A 53 -0.78 -12.16 7.13
C MET A 53 -1.89 -12.30 8.18
N GLY A 54 -1.72 -13.28 9.06
CA GLY A 54 -2.63 -13.50 10.18
C GLY A 54 -2.75 -12.29 11.12
N SER A 55 -3.67 -12.37 12.07
CA SER A 55 -3.79 -11.32 13.08
C SER A 55 -2.59 -11.30 14.02
N LEU A 56 -2.20 -10.09 14.38
CA LEU A 56 -1.17 -9.82 15.39
C LEU A 56 -1.82 -9.63 16.76
N SER A 57 -1.04 -9.76 17.84
CA SER A 57 -1.49 -9.27 19.15
C SER A 57 -1.67 -7.74 19.14
N THR A 58 -2.42 -7.20 20.10
CA THR A 58 -2.64 -5.74 20.18
C THR A 58 -1.33 -4.94 20.25
N THR A 59 -0.35 -5.41 21.02
CA THR A 59 0.96 -4.76 21.15
C THR A 59 1.74 -4.80 19.83
N GLU A 60 1.73 -5.93 19.13
CA GLU A 60 2.41 -6.07 17.84
C GLU A 60 1.76 -5.22 16.75
N ARG A 61 0.43 -5.10 16.73
CA ARG A 61 -0.29 -4.21 15.80
C ARG A 61 0.12 -2.77 16.00
N GLU A 62 0.11 -2.30 17.24
CA GLU A 62 0.47 -0.92 17.55
C GLU A 62 1.94 -0.65 17.22
N ALA A 63 2.83 -1.59 17.53
CA ALA A 63 4.24 -1.48 17.17
C ALA A 63 4.45 -1.44 15.65
N LEU A 64 3.76 -2.29 14.88
CA LEU A 64 3.82 -2.27 13.42
C LEU A 64 3.25 -0.97 12.86
N ARG A 65 2.09 -0.51 13.36
CA ARG A 65 1.47 0.75 12.97
C ARG A 65 2.44 1.93 13.12
N GLN A 66 3.11 2.03 14.26
CA GLN A 66 4.09 3.09 14.53
C GLN A 66 5.31 3.00 13.62
N LYS A 67 5.86 1.79 13.39
CA LYS A 67 6.98 1.60 12.44
C LYS A 67 6.61 2.01 11.02
N VAL A 68 5.41 1.67 10.57
CA VAL A 68 4.93 2.00 9.23
C VAL A 68 4.63 3.48 9.08
N GLU A 69 4.04 4.11 10.09
CA GLU A 69 3.86 5.57 10.14
C GLU A 69 5.22 6.28 10.01
N GLN A 70 6.22 5.89 10.82
CA GLN A 70 7.58 6.43 10.73
C GLN A 70 8.23 6.16 9.36
N PHE A 71 8.02 4.97 8.79
CA PHE A 71 8.51 4.62 7.46
C PHE A 71 7.94 5.57 6.39
N TYR A 72 6.63 5.83 6.42
CA TYR A 72 5.98 6.78 5.51
C TYR A 72 6.50 8.21 5.71
N GLU A 73 6.58 8.69 6.95
CA GLU A 73 7.07 10.03 7.26
C GLU A 73 8.53 10.23 6.83
N SER A 74 9.39 9.22 7.04
CA SER A 74 10.81 9.27 6.65
C SER A 74 11.02 9.42 5.14
N ARG A 75 10.02 9.00 4.34
CA ARG A 75 9.99 9.14 2.88
C ARG A 75 9.28 10.42 2.42
N GLY A 76 8.87 11.27 3.36
CA GLY A 76 8.17 12.52 3.08
C GLY A 76 6.70 12.34 2.70
N TYR A 77 6.10 11.18 3.00
CA TYR A 77 4.69 10.95 2.71
C TYR A 77 3.82 11.65 3.76
N SER A 78 2.64 12.10 3.35
CA SER A 78 1.61 12.50 4.31
C SER A 78 0.96 11.25 4.89
N VAL A 79 0.81 11.17 6.21
CA VAL A 79 0.18 10.03 6.88
C VAL A 79 -1.21 10.40 7.39
N LYS A 80 -2.18 9.50 7.23
CA LYS A 80 -3.47 9.58 7.93
C LYS A 80 -3.83 8.23 8.52
N THR A 81 -4.24 8.24 9.78
CA THR A 81 -4.74 7.05 10.46
C THR A 81 -6.24 7.16 10.68
N PHE A 82 -6.96 6.08 10.41
CA PHE A 82 -8.41 5.97 10.59
C PHE A 82 -8.71 4.77 11.47
N ASP A 83 -9.51 5.00 12.50
CA ASP A 83 -10.14 3.92 13.25
C ASP A 83 -11.41 3.51 12.51
N GLN A 84 -11.40 2.30 11.96
CA GLN A 84 -12.51 1.66 11.24
C GLN A 84 -13.02 0.45 12.04
N SER A 85 -12.79 0.45 13.35
CA SER A 85 -13.18 -0.65 14.21
C SER A 85 -14.69 -0.83 14.24
N THR A 86 -15.10 -2.09 14.17
CA THR A 86 -16.48 -2.52 14.43
C THR A 86 -16.56 -3.21 15.78
N THR A 87 -17.75 -3.64 16.19
CA THR A 87 -17.94 -4.44 17.41
C THR A 87 -17.22 -5.81 17.34
N THR A 88 -16.90 -6.30 16.14
CA THR A 88 -16.33 -7.63 15.91
C THR A 88 -14.91 -7.61 15.36
N ASN A 89 -14.39 -6.44 14.98
CA ASN A 89 -13.06 -6.30 14.44
C ASN A 89 -12.46 -4.93 14.79
N LYS A 90 -11.43 -4.90 15.64
CA LYS A 90 -10.64 -3.70 15.87
C LYS A 90 -9.70 -3.47 14.69
N LEU A 91 -10.10 -2.58 13.79
CA LEU A 91 -9.42 -2.31 12.54
C LEU A 91 -8.90 -0.88 12.52
N ILE A 92 -7.58 -0.73 12.46
CA ILE A 92 -6.91 0.55 12.24
C ILE A 92 -6.30 0.55 10.84
N MET A 93 -6.58 1.61 10.08
CA MET A 93 -6.01 1.86 8.78
C MET A 93 -5.00 3.00 8.86
N THR A 94 -3.75 2.78 8.45
CA THR A 94 -2.71 3.80 8.35
C THR A 94 -2.31 3.97 6.89
N ASN A 95 -2.68 5.12 6.32
CA ASN A 95 -2.48 5.44 4.91
C ASN A 95 -1.26 6.35 4.75
N GLY A 96 -0.32 5.96 3.90
CA GLY A 96 0.74 6.80 3.37
C GLY A 96 0.37 7.34 1.99
N PHE A 97 0.32 8.67 1.88
CA PHE A 97 0.09 9.39 0.62
C PHE A 97 1.41 9.93 0.10
N GLY A 98 1.94 9.28 -0.92
CA GLY A 98 3.20 9.63 -1.56
C GLY A 98 3.02 10.54 -2.78
N PRO A 99 4.13 10.88 -3.46
CA PRO A 99 4.11 11.69 -4.68
C PRO A 99 3.30 11.04 -5.80
N ASP A 100 2.83 11.86 -6.74
CA ASP A 100 2.18 11.44 -7.99
C ASP A 100 0.98 10.47 -7.81
N GLY A 101 0.29 10.60 -6.68
CA GLY A 101 -0.90 9.80 -6.36
C GLY A 101 -0.59 8.34 -5.99
N LEU A 102 0.64 8.06 -5.52
CA LEU A 102 0.97 6.84 -4.79
C LEU A 102 0.16 6.80 -3.49
N VAL A 103 -0.52 5.69 -3.25
CA VAL A 103 -1.25 5.43 -2.01
C VAL A 103 -0.92 4.02 -1.56
N ILE A 104 -0.48 3.90 -0.30
CA ILE A 104 -0.16 2.63 0.35
C ILE A 104 -0.77 2.61 1.74
N GLN A 105 -1.39 1.50 2.11
CA GLN A 105 -2.31 1.42 3.23
C GLN A 105 -1.97 0.18 4.05
N LEU A 106 -1.68 0.39 5.34
CA LEU A 106 -1.58 -0.69 6.31
C LEU A 106 -2.92 -0.84 7.02
N TYR A 107 -3.41 -2.07 7.08
CA TYR A 107 -4.58 -2.48 7.84
C TYR A 107 -4.10 -3.39 8.98
N THR A 108 -4.42 -3.02 10.22
CA THR A 108 -4.16 -3.87 11.39
C THR A 108 -5.48 -4.19 12.06
N GLY A 109 -5.89 -5.45 11.97
CA GLY A 109 -7.22 -5.94 12.36
C GLY A 109 -7.17 -7.13 13.31
N ASP A 110 -8.29 -7.43 13.99
CA ASP A 110 -8.47 -8.68 14.75
C ASP A 110 -8.49 -9.91 13.86
N LEU A 111 -8.85 -9.75 12.59
CA LEU A 111 -8.96 -10.83 11.63
C LEU A 111 -7.66 -11.08 10.87
N ASN A 112 -6.95 -10.02 10.49
CA ASN A 112 -5.72 -10.09 9.71
C ASN A 112 -4.91 -8.80 9.83
N THR A 113 -3.70 -8.83 9.29
CA THR A 113 -2.91 -7.65 8.98
C THR A 113 -2.61 -7.65 7.49
N SER A 114 -2.79 -6.54 6.82
CA SER A 114 -2.44 -6.41 5.40
C SER A 114 -1.78 -5.08 5.10
N VAL A 115 -0.96 -5.04 4.07
CA VAL A 115 -0.57 -3.81 3.39
C VAL A 115 -0.93 -3.94 1.92
N ASP A 116 -1.63 -2.95 1.39
CA ASP A 116 -2.01 -2.90 -0.02
C ASP A 116 -2.02 -1.46 -0.55
N GLY A 117 -2.28 -1.33 -1.84
CA GLY A 117 -2.47 -0.03 -2.46
C GLY A 117 -2.21 -0.06 -3.95
N PHE A 118 -1.83 1.10 -4.47
CA PHE A 118 -1.56 1.27 -5.88
C PHE A 118 -0.28 2.06 -6.10
N SER A 119 0.46 1.66 -7.14
CA SER A 119 1.57 2.44 -7.67
C SER A 119 1.13 3.84 -8.09
N ARG A 120 2.11 4.71 -8.35
CA ARG A 120 1.89 5.96 -9.07
C ARG A 120 1.17 5.70 -10.40
N CYS A 121 0.39 6.69 -10.83
CA CYS A 121 -0.21 6.67 -12.15
C CYS A 121 0.87 6.94 -13.20
N VAL A 122 1.01 6.05 -14.17
CA VAL A 122 2.00 6.12 -15.25
C VAL A 122 1.32 6.05 -16.62
N PRO A 123 1.94 6.51 -17.71
CA PRO A 123 1.36 6.37 -19.06
C PRO A 123 1.05 4.90 -19.37
N ASP A 124 -0.12 4.60 -19.95
CA ASP A 124 -0.37 3.25 -20.49
C ASP A 124 0.41 3.10 -21.81
N PRO A 125 1.35 2.14 -21.91
CA PRO A 125 2.12 1.91 -23.14
C PRO A 125 1.24 1.47 -24.33
N ARG A 126 -0.01 1.05 -24.09
CA ARG A 126 -0.99 0.70 -25.12
C ARG A 126 -1.88 1.87 -25.55
N GLY A 127 -1.76 3.03 -24.88
CA GLY A 127 -2.59 4.22 -25.09
C GLY A 127 -2.22 5.08 -26.30
N SER A 128 -1.28 4.63 -27.14
CA SER A 128 -0.94 5.28 -28.41
C SER A 128 -1.56 4.49 -29.57
N LYS A 129 -2.86 4.67 -29.79
CA LYS A 129 -3.51 4.38 -31.08
C LYS A 129 -4.26 5.60 -31.57
#